data_AF-A0A2W6YYA8-F1
#
_entry.id   AF-A0A2W6YYA8-F1
#
_cell.length_a   1.000
_cell.length_b   1.000
_cell.length_c   1.000
_cell.angle_alpha   90.00
_cell.angle_beta   90.00
_cell.angle_gamma   90.00
#
_symmetry.space_group_name_H-M   'P 1'
#
loop_
_entity.id
_entity.type
_entity.pdbx_description
1 polymer ?
#
loop_
_entity_poly.entity_id
_entity_poly.type
_entity_poly.pdbx_seq_one_letter_code
_entity_poly.pdbx_strand_id
1 'polypeptide(L)'
;MLLQERKSAMKAISLITTISQGHLNIWERCRREYQYRYLEELNLPEADLQRKQNLLLGANFHLLMQQKEIGLDVAELAESHADLQFWLDAFEKHPPAMIAGDRLCEHRRTLEISLSSTKSDALHLPTSLHHIDNHDHGQGYFVLTAIYDLLILGDLQGQILDWKTHQVAIPKAKLQKNWQTRLYLYLLAKTTNYAPEQISMTYWFANAAESVIINYSQADYIQTERRLVKILTEIRETKDYPKLTDSNDCKHCEFRDRCDRGELLGQVFSSNIDDIAEIEI
;
A
#
# COMPACT_ATOMS: atom_id res chain seq x y z
N MET A 1 -9.24 -24.16 -43.27
CA MET A 1 -9.11 -25.31 -42.35
C MET A 1 -7.62 -25.41 -42.02
N LEU A 2 -7.07 -25.10 -40.85
CA LEU A 2 -7.53 -24.68 -39.53
C LEU A 2 -6.48 -23.68 -39.00
N LEU A 3 -6.90 -22.50 -38.57
CA LEU A 3 -6.06 -21.59 -37.79
C LEU A 3 -5.87 -22.24 -36.42
N GLN A 4 -4.65 -22.68 -36.15
CA GLN A 4 -4.28 -23.28 -34.88
C GLN A 4 -4.26 -22.19 -33.82
N GLU A 5 -5.29 -22.19 -32.97
CA GLU A 5 -5.38 -21.35 -31.78
C GLU A 5 -4.11 -21.55 -30.94
N ARG A 6 -3.28 -20.51 -30.88
CA ARG A 6 -2.22 -20.41 -29.88
C ARG A 6 -2.91 -20.31 -28.52
N LYS A 7 -3.09 -21.46 -27.85
CA LYS A 7 -3.35 -21.52 -26.41
C LYS A 7 -2.30 -20.66 -25.73
N SER A 8 -2.73 -19.50 -25.24
CA SER A 8 -1.96 -18.62 -24.38
C SER A 8 -1.43 -19.49 -23.23
N ALA A 9 -0.11 -19.71 -23.20
CA ALA A 9 0.52 -20.42 -22.10
C ALA A 9 0.11 -19.72 -20.80
N MET A 10 -0.52 -20.45 -19.87
CA MET A 10 -0.85 -19.98 -18.54
C MET A 10 0.45 -19.52 -17.87
N LYS A 11 0.67 -18.20 -17.85
CA LYS A 11 1.75 -17.59 -17.08
C LYS A 11 1.52 -18.01 -15.63
N ALA A 12 2.52 -18.65 -15.01
CA ALA A 12 2.43 -19.06 -13.61
C ALA A 12 2.01 -17.86 -12.77
N ILE A 13 0.82 -17.91 -12.17
CA ILE A 13 0.31 -16.87 -11.28
C ILE A 13 1.22 -16.89 -10.05
N SER A 14 1.98 -15.82 -9.84
CA SER A 14 2.81 -15.68 -8.65
C SER A 14 1.93 -15.71 -7.41
N LEU A 15 2.30 -16.54 -6.43
CA LEU A 15 1.59 -16.58 -5.16
C LEU A 15 2.00 -15.35 -4.34
N ILE A 16 1.06 -14.42 -4.12
CA ILE A 16 1.27 -13.29 -3.22
C ILE A 16 1.26 -13.79 -1.79
N THR A 17 2.42 -13.80 -1.15
CA THR A 17 2.55 -14.13 0.28
C THR A 17 2.50 -12.88 1.17
N THR A 18 3.01 -11.74 0.69
CA THR A 18 3.09 -10.51 1.49
C THR A 18 1.95 -9.55 1.17
N ILE A 19 1.24 -9.09 2.18
CA ILE A 19 0.06 -8.22 2.05
C ILE A 19 0.31 -6.90 2.77
N SER A 20 0.20 -5.81 2.02
CA SER A 20 0.28 -4.43 2.54
C SER A 20 -1.04 -3.69 2.35
N GLN A 21 -1.16 -2.46 2.87
CA GLN A 21 -2.33 -1.61 2.66
C GLN A 21 -2.65 -1.39 1.16
N GLY A 22 -1.63 -1.35 0.30
CA GLY A 22 -1.82 -1.22 -1.16
C GLY A 22 -2.57 -2.41 -1.76
N HIS A 23 -2.18 -3.62 -1.35
CA HIS A 23 -2.85 -4.87 -1.75
C HIS A 23 -4.32 -4.85 -1.32
N LEU A 24 -4.60 -4.50 -0.07
CA LEU A 24 -5.96 -4.48 0.48
C LEU A 24 -6.85 -3.43 -0.19
N ASN A 25 -6.34 -2.22 -0.42
CA ASN A 25 -7.07 -1.16 -1.10
C ASN A 25 -7.44 -1.55 -2.54
N ILE A 26 -6.49 -2.10 -3.30
CA ILE A 26 -6.72 -2.49 -4.70
C ILE A 26 -7.64 -3.70 -4.76
N TRP A 27 -7.48 -4.67 -3.86
CA TRP A 27 -8.39 -5.80 -3.75
C TRP A 27 -9.83 -5.32 -3.64
N GLU A 28 -10.13 -4.48 -2.64
CA GLU A 28 -11.50 -3.98 -2.43
C GLU A 28 -12.02 -3.07 -3.55
N ARG A 29 -11.13 -2.33 -4.23
CA ARG A 29 -11.51 -1.44 -5.33
C ARG A 29 -11.76 -2.18 -6.64
N CYS A 30 -10.80 -2.97 -7.11
CA CYS A 30 -10.84 -3.58 -8.43
C CYS A 30 -10.01 -4.88 -8.48
N ARG A 31 -10.71 -6.02 -8.55
CA ARG A 31 -10.07 -7.34 -8.68
C ARG A 31 -9.20 -7.46 -9.93
N ARG A 32 -9.64 -6.89 -11.05
CA ARG A 32 -8.85 -6.90 -12.29
C ARG A 32 -7.54 -6.11 -12.16
N GLU A 33 -7.57 -4.96 -11.52
CA GLU A 33 -6.35 -4.18 -11.26
C GLU A 33 -5.39 -4.96 -10.36
N TYR A 34 -5.91 -5.64 -9.33
CA TYR A 34 -5.12 -6.50 -8.46
C TYR A 34 -4.38 -7.60 -9.24
N GLN A 35 -5.09 -8.29 -10.15
CA GLN A 35 -4.51 -9.29 -11.03
C GLN A 35 -3.36 -8.72 -11.86
N TYR A 36 -3.62 -7.64 -12.60
CA TYR A 36 -2.62 -7.05 -13.48
C TYR A 36 -1.38 -6.58 -12.73
N ARG A 37 -1.57 -5.89 -11.60
CA ARG A 37 -0.46 -5.30 -10.85
C ARG A 37 0.36 -6.34 -10.09
N TYR A 38 -0.28 -7.26 -9.37
CA TYR A 38 0.42 -8.11 -8.40
C TYR A 38 0.59 -9.56 -8.83
N LEU A 39 -0.26 -10.09 -9.71
CA LEU A 39 -0.17 -11.49 -10.14
C LEU A 39 0.53 -11.63 -11.49
N GLU A 40 0.29 -10.69 -12.40
CA GLU A 40 0.90 -10.66 -13.73
C GLU A 40 2.13 -9.76 -13.81
N GLU A 41 2.36 -8.95 -12.76
CA GLU A 41 3.45 -7.98 -12.61
C GLU A 41 3.53 -7.01 -13.80
N LEU A 42 2.38 -6.57 -14.28
CA LEU A 42 2.28 -5.60 -15.35
C LEU A 42 2.58 -4.22 -14.79
N ASN A 43 3.80 -3.75 -15.00
CA ASN A 43 4.17 -2.37 -14.78
C ASN A 43 4.03 -1.62 -16.10
N LEU A 44 3.17 -0.60 -16.14
CA LEU A 44 3.22 0.38 -17.22
C LEU A 44 4.21 1.48 -16.81
N PRO A 45 5.05 1.98 -17.73
CA PRO A 45 5.86 3.15 -17.45
C PRO A 45 4.97 4.26 -16.89
N GLU A 46 5.31 4.81 -15.73
CA GLU A 46 4.61 5.97 -15.20
C GLU A 46 4.77 7.13 -16.19
N ALA A 47 3.72 7.36 -17.00
CA ALA A 47 3.70 8.43 -17.98
C ALA A 47 3.64 9.83 -17.32
N ASP A 48 3.32 9.90 -16.03
CA ASP A 48 3.15 11.14 -15.28
C ASP A 48 4.45 11.55 -14.55
N LEU A 49 5.26 12.37 -15.22
CA LEU A 49 6.51 12.92 -14.67
C LEU A 49 6.29 13.75 -13.40
N GLN A 50 5.17 14.49 -13.30
CA GLN A 50 4.89 15.33 -12.15
C GLN A 50 4.61 14.48 -10.91
N ARG A 51 3.82 13.42 -11.06
CA ARG A 51 3.61 12.45 -9.98
C ARG A 51 4.92 11.82 -9.51
N LYS A 52 5.82 11.45 -10.42
CA LYS A 52 7.14 10.91 -10.07
C LYS A 52 7.98 11.91 -9.28
N GLN A 53 8.00 13.18 -9.69
CA GLN A 53 8.69 14.24 -8.96
C GLN A 53 8.13 14.40 -7.55
N ASN A 54 6.80 14.42 -7.40
CA ASN A 54 6.15 14.50 -6.10
C ASN A 54 6.48 13.31 -5.19
N LEU A 55 6.52 12.09 -5.73
CA LEU A 55 6.92 10.90 -4.98
C LEU A 55 8.37 10.98 -4.51
N LEU A 56 9.29 11.39 -5.39
CA LEU A 56 10.71 11.56 -5.04
C LEU A 56 10.90 12.63 -3.96
N LEU A 57 10.23 13.77 -4.12
CA LEU A 57 10.30 14.87 -3.16
C LEU A 57 9.70 14.46 -1.80
N GLY A 58 8.61 13.69 -1.80
CA GLY A 58 8.06 13.08 -0.61
C GLY A 58 9.06 12.15 0.07
N ALA A 59 9.70 11.24 -0.68
CA ALA A 59 10.70 10.32 -0.13
C ALA A 59 11.90 11.07 0.48
N ASN A 60 12.35 12.17 -0.15
CA ASN A 60 13.41 13.01 0.39
C ASN A 60 13.01 13.67 1.71
N PHE A 61 11.73 14.06 1.87
CA PHE A 61 11.24 14.58 3.14
C PHE A 61 11.25 13.52 4.25
N HIS A 62 10.83 12.28 3.95
CA HIS A 62 10.91 11.19 4.93
C HIS A 62 12.36 10.92 5.36
N LEU A 63 13.30 10.89 4.40
CA LEU A 63 14.72 10.74 4.69
C LEU A 63 15.24 11.89 5.57
N LEU A 64 14.86 13.13 5.26
CA LEU A 64 15.20 14.31 6.05
C LEU A 64 14.71 14.16 7.49
N MET A 65 13.44 13.79 7.67
CA MET A 65 12.88 13.59 9.01
C MET A 65 13.56 12.44 9.75
N GLN A 66 13.87 11.33 9.07
CA GLN A 66 14.63 10.23 9.66
C GLN A 66 16.01 10.68 10.16
N GLN A 67 16.75 11.45 9.36
CA GLN A 67 18.06 11.99 9.73
C GLN A 67 17.96 12.94 10.94
N LYS A 68 16.94 13.80 10.96
CA LYS A 68 16.66 14.69 12.08
C LYS A 68 16.39 13.93 13.38
N GLU A 69 15.57 12.88 13.33
CA GLU A 69 15.18 12.08 14.50
C GLU A 69 16.38 11.34 15.14
N ILE A 70 17.41 11.02 14.36
CA ILE A 70 18.66 10.43 14.88
C ILE A 70 19.73 11.48 15.22
N GLY A 71 19.40 12.78 15.14
CA GLY A 71 20.26 13.88 15.54
C GLY A 71 21.32 14.29 14.52
N LEU A 72 21.17 13.92 13.24
CA LEU A 72 22.03 14.42 12.17
C LEU A 72 21.63 15.85 11.79
N ASP A 73 22.60 16.60 11.29
CA ASP A 73 22.34 17.89 10.65
C ASP A 73 21.63 17.67 9.31
N VAL A 74 20.51 18.37 9.13
CA VAL A 74 19.63 18.25 7.96
C VAL A 74 19.55 19.54 7.15
N ALA A 75 20.32 20.59 7.51
CA ALA A 75 20.26 21.89 6.86
C ALA A 75 20.53 21.78 5.35
N GLU A 76 21.61 21.09 4.95
CA GLU A 76 21.96 20.93 3.53
C GLU A 76 20.86 20.20 2.72
N LEU A 77 20.27 19.15 3.31
CA LEU A 77 19.19 18.40 2.66
C LEU A 77 17.90 19.23 2.58
N ALA A 78 17.58 20.00 3.62
CA ALA A 78 16.42 20.89 3.64
C ALA A 78 16.55 22.00 2.59
N GLU A 79 17.72 22.63 2.49
CA GLU A 79 18.02 23.71 1.56
C GLU A 79 18.07 23.24 0.09
N SER A 80 18.20 21.92 -0.15
CA SER A 80 18.24 21.36 -1.50
C SER A 80 16.96 21.58 -2.32
N HIS A 81 15.82 21.84 -1.65
CA HIS A 81 14.56 22.12 -2.32
C HIS A 81 13.65 23.01 -1.46
N ALA A 82 13.02 24.03 -2.06
CA ALA A 82 12.18 24.99 -1.34
C ALA A 82 11.06 24.32 -0.51
N ASP A 83 10.38 23.31 -1.08
CA ASP A 83 9.34 22.56 -0.35
C ASP A 83 9.89 21.76 0.84
N LEU A 84 11.11 21.20 0.76
CA LEU A 84 11.71 20.48 1.89
C LEU A 84 12.00 21.43 3.04
N GLN A 85 12.59 22.59 2.75
CA GLN A 85 12.80 23.65 3.73
C GLN A 85 11.46 24.10 4.34
N PHE A 86 10.46 24.37 3.50
CA PHE A 86 9.14 24.80 3.95
C PHE A 86 8.48 23.77 4.88
N TRP A 87 8.53 22.48 4.53
CA TRP A 87 7.96 21.41 5.35
C TRP A 87 8.74 21.19 6.65
N LEU A 88 10.07 21.28 6.63
CA LEU A 88 10.87 21.22 7.85
C LEU A 88 10.52 22.38 8.79
N ASP A 89 10.50 23.61 8.27
CA ASP A 89 10.09 24.80 9.01
C ASP A 89 8.68 24.65 9.61
N ALA A 90 7.74 24.11 8.83
CA ALA A 90 6.38 23.86 9.27
C ALA A 90 6.35 22.85 10.43
N PHE A 91 7.14 21.78 10.35
CA PHE A 91 7.24 20.77 11.40
C PHE A 91 7.85 21.35 12.68
N GLU A 92 8.90 22.16 12.58
CA GLU A 92 9.55 22.76 13.75
C GLU A 92 8.67 23.80 14.45
N LYS A 93 7.90 24.57 13.68
CA LYS A 93 6.98 25.58 14.23
C LYS A 93 5.70 24.95 14.79
N HIS A 94 5.18 23.92 14.13
CA HIS A 94 3.92 23.26 14.48
C HIS A 94 4.06 21.73 14.46
N PRO A 95 4.85 21.16 15.38
CA PRO A 95 5.02 19.72 15.45
C PRO A 95 3.70 19.05 15.86
N PRO A 96 3.44 17.82 15.38
CA PRO A 96 2.33 17.04 15.89
C PRO A 96 2.51 16.75 17.38
N ALA A 97 1.40 16.56 18.10
CA ALA A 97 1.46 16.09 19.48
C ALA A 97 2.11 14.69 19.51
N MET A 98 3.19 14.55 20.27
CA MET A 98 3.95 13.30 20.39
C MET A 98 4.02 12.84 21.83
N ILE A 99 3.85 11.54 22.06
CA ILE A 99 4.10 10.92 23.36
C ILE A 99 5.62 10.81 23.62
N ALA A 100 5.98 10.61 24.89
CA ALA A 100 7.33 10.22 25.26
C ALA A 100 7.51 8.70 25.09
N GLY A 101 8.74 8.26 24.78
CA GLY A 101 9.07 6.85 24.62
C GLY A 101 10.21 6.60 23.64
N ASP A 102 10.47 5.33 23.38
CA ASP A 102 11.46 4.90 22.39
C ASP A 102 10.99 5.27 20.98
N ARG A 103 11.88 5.88 20.19
CA ARG A 103 11.59 6.40 18.86
C ARG A 103 12.25 5.53 17.80
N LEU A 104 11.44 5.00 16.88
CA LEU A 104 11.86 4.07 15.84
C LEU A 104 11.42 4.61 14.47
N CYS A 105 12.37 5.04 13.64
CA CYS A 105 12.09 5.55 12.30
C CYS A 105 12.07 4.42 11.26
N GLU A 106 11.24 4.58 10.22
CA GLU A 106 11.09 3.60 9.11
C GLU A 106 10.87 2.17 9.64
N HIS A 107 10.12 2.06 10.73
CA HIS A 107 10.01 0.83 11.49
C HIS A 107 9.05 -0.15 10.82
N ARG A 108 9.58 -1.27 10.33
CA ARG A 108 8.77 -2.33 9.71
C ARG A 108 8.13 -3.21 10.77
N ARG A 109 6.83 -3.44 10.64
CA ARG A 109 6.10 -4.50 11.37
C ARG A 109 5.58 -5.55 10.39
N THR A 110 5.64 -6.80 10.83
CA THR A 110 5.11 -7.95 10.09
C THR A 110 4.32 -8.86 11.01
N LEU A 111 3.28 -9.50 10.47
CA LEU A 111 2.50 -10.51 11.16
C LEU A 111 2.17 -11.64 10.19
N GLU A 112 2.59 -12.86 10.52
CA GLU A 112 2.15 -14.05 9.80
C GLU A 112 0.73 -14.43 10.21
N ILE A 113 -0.11 -14.71 9.22
CA ILE A 113 -1.48 -15.19 9.38
C ILE A 113 -1.61 -16.49 8.59
N SER A 114 -1.78 -17.58 9.33
CA SER A 114 -2.18 -18.87 8.76
C SER A 114 -3.70 -18.92 8.61
N LEU A 115 -4.20 -19.33 7.45
CA LEU A 115 -5.62 -19.56 7.23
C LEU A 115 -5.90 -21.06 7.29
N SER A 116 -6.42 -21.57 8.41
CA SER A 116 -6.83 -22.98 8.48
C SER A 116 -8.04 -23.25 7.58
N SER A 117 -8.08 -24.42 6.96
CA SER A 117 -9.16 -24.86 6.05
C SER A 117 -10.43 -25.30 6.79
N THR A 118 -10.45 -25.25 8.12
CA THR A 118 -11.56 -25.74 8.94
C THR A 118 -12.51 -24.59 9.27
N LYS A 119 -13.77 -24.72 8.84
CA LYS A 119 -14.87 -23.76 9.02
C LYS A 119 -15.26 -23.45 10.48
N SER A 120 -14.47 -23.84 11.48
CA SER A 120 -14.74 -23.52 12.87
C SER A 120 -13.48 -23.00 13.55
N ASP A 121 -13.65 -21.79 14.07
CA ASP A 121 -12.95 -21.20 15.20
C ASP A 121 -11.68 -20.39 14.95
N ALA A 122 -11.63 -19.32 15.74
CA ALA A 122 -10.79 -18.14 15.71
C ALA A 122 -9.32 -18.40 15.34
N LEU A 123 -8.75 -17.42 14.64
CA LEU A 123 -7.33 -17.18 14.37
C LEU A 123 -6.41 -17.75 15.48
N HIS A 124 -5.98 -19.00 15.35
CA HIS A 124 -4.94 -19.57 16.21
C HIS A 124 -3.60 -19.32 15.54
N LEU A 125 -2.72 -18.61 16.23
CA LEU A 125 -1.30 -18.51 15.89
C LEU A 125 -0.68 -19.90 16.16
N PRO A 126 0.06 -20.51 15.21
CA PRO A 126 0.58 -21.86 15.42
C PRO A 126 1.75 -21.83 16.40
N THR A 127 1.51 -22.29 17.63
CA THR A 127 2.56 -22.67 18.58
C THR A 127 3.03 -24.08 18.22
N SER A 128 4.06 -24.19 17.37
CA SER A 128 4.99 -25.34 17.24
C SER A 128 5.40 -25.59 15.77
N LEU A 129 6.72 -25.52 15.53
CA LEU A 129 7.41 -25.95 14.33
C LEU A 129 7.62 -27.47 14.37
N HIS A 130 6.65 -28.31 13.97
CA HIS A 130 6.96 -29.70 13.64
C HIS A 130 6.08 -30.25 12.50
N HIS A 131 6.76 -30.54 11.39
CA HIS A 131 6.42 -31.43 10.26
C HIS A 131 5.04 -31.27 9.59
N ILE A 132 5.04 -30.63 8.41
CA ILE A 132 3.94 -30.72 7.45
C ILE A 132 4.37 -31.69 6.35
N ASP A 133 3.69 -32.83 6.29
CA ASP A 133 3.69 -33.74 5.16
C ASP A 133 3.09 -33.04 3.93
N ASN A 134 3.71 -33.29 2.78
CA ASN A 134 3.30 -32.83 1.47
C ASN A 134 1.88 -33.31 1.12
N HIS A 135 0.92 -32.38 1.08
CA HIS A 135 -0.20 -32.46 0.16
C HIS A 135 -0.72 -31.06 -0.25
N ASP A 136 -0.58 -30.80 -1.55
CA ASP A 136 -1.52 -30.07 -2.41
C ASP A 136 -1.58 -28.52 -2.35
N HIS A 137 -0.87 -27.90 -3.30
CA HIS A 137 -1.02 -26.58 -3.92
C HIS A 137 -2.05 -25.57 -3.34
N GLY A 138 -1.74 -24.93 -2.21
CA GLY A 138 -2.45 -23.74 -1.73
C GLY A 138 -1.57 -22.82 -0.86
N GLN A 139 -1.78 -21.50 -0.93
CA GLN A 139 -1.16 -20.55 0.00
C GLN A 139 -1.64 -20.84 1.43
N GLY A 140 -0.78 -21.43 2.25
CA GLY A 140 -1.09 -21.77 3.64
C GLY A 140 -1.06 -20.59 4.61
N TYR A 141 -0.31 -19.53 4.27
CA TYR A 141 -0.14 -18.35 5.10
C TYR A 141 0.03 -17.07 4.28
N PHE A 142 -0.24 -15.94 4.92
CA PHE A 142 0.07 -14.60 4.45
C PHE A 142 0.94 -13.88 5.48
N VAL A 143 1.81 -12.98 5.04
CA VAL A 143 2.56 -12.07 5.89
C VAL A 143 2.02 -10.66 5.68
N LEU A 144 1.28 -10.15 6.66
CA LEU A 144 0.91 -8.75 6.70
C LEU A 144 2.15 -7.90 6.96
N THR A 145 2.29 -6.75 6.28
CA THR A 145 3.41 -5.83 6.50
C THR A 145 2.98 -4.37 6.47
N ALA A 146 3.62 -3.57 7.33
CA ALA A 146 3.54 -2.11 7.35
C ALA A 146 4.93 -1.52 7.67
N ILE A 147 5.17 -0.30 7.20
CA ILE A 147 6.35 0.49 7.54
C ILE A 147 5.82 1.81 8.11
N TYR A 148 6.26 2.14 9.32
CA TYR A 148 5.87 3.34 10.03
C TYR A 148 6.96 4.39 9.87
N ASP A 149 6.61 5.61 9.44
CA ASP A 149 7.59 6.69 9.28
C ASP A 149 8.30 6.97 10.61
N LEU A 150 7.51 7.11 11.68
CA LEU A 150 7.99 7.15 13.05
C LEU A 150 7.03 6.39 13.98
N LEU A 151 7.59 5.46 14.75
CA LEU A 151 6.90 4.75 15.83
C LEU A 151 7.46 5.20 17.17
N ILE A 152 6.58 5.60 18.08
CA ILE A 152 6.93 5.95 19.45
C ILE A 152 6.29 4.92 20.40
N LEU A 153 7.10 4.28 21.23
CA LEU A 153 6.68 3.28 22.21
C LEU A 153 6.92 3.83 23.62
N GLY A 154 5.86 4.28 24.29
CA GLY A 154 5.90 4.72 25.69
C GLY A 154 5.39 3.63 26.65
N ASP A 155 5.52 3.81 27.96
CA ASP A 155 5.17 2.78 28.94
C ASP A 155 3.70 2.31 28.86
N LEU A 156 2.79 3.24 28.56
CA LEU A 156 1.34 2.99 28.56
C LEU A 156 0.66 3.30 27.22
N GLN A 157 1.41 3.77 26.22
CA GLN A 157 0.86 4.20 24.93
C GLN A 157 1.81 3.88 23.78
N GLY A 158 1.24 3.50 22.63
CA GLY A 158 1.94 3.40 21.36
C GLY A 158 1.40 4.43 20.38
N GLN A 159 2.29 5.16 19.71
CA GLN A 159 1.89 6.17 18.72
C GLN A 159 2.63 5.95 17.40
N ILE A 160 1.87 5.87 16.32
CA ILE A 160 2.40 5.92 14.95
C ILE A 160 2.27 7.35 14.46
N LEU A 161 3.33 7.90 13.91
CA LEU A 161 3.33 9.16 13.18
C LEU A 161 3.56 8.87 11.70
N ASP A 162 2.75 9.50 10.85
CA ASP A 162 2.82 9.35 9.40
C ASP A 162 2.82 10.74 8.76
N TRP A 163 3.85 11.04 7.99
CA TRP A 163 4.07 12.34 7.37
C TRP A 163 3.48 12.37 5.95
N LYS A 164 2.67 13.40 5.67
CA LYS A 164 2.00 13.59 4.39
C LYS A 164 2.42 14.91 3.76
N THR A 165 3.17 14.85 2.67
CA THR A 165 3.78 16.03 2.05
C THR A 165 2.85 16.76 1.08
N HIS A 166 2.21 16.03 0.16
CA HIS A 166 1.45 16.63 -0.95
C HIS A 166 -0.05 16.80 -0.67
N GLN A 167 -0.59 16.14 0.35
CA GLN A 167 -2.02 16.18 0.65
C GLN A 167 -2.38 17.36 1.56
N VAL A 168 -3.51 18.00 1.29
CA VAL A 168 -4.22 18.80 2.30
C VAL A 168 -4.79 17.89 3.39
N ALA A 169 -5.10 18.45 4.56
CA ALA A 169 -5.68 17.71 5.67
C ALA A 169 -6.90 16.90 5.23
N ILE A 170 -6.82 15.58 5.43
CA ILE A 170 -7.88 14.66 5.06
C ILE A 170 -8.84 14.51 6.24
N PRO A 171 -10.17 14.58 6.03
CA PRO A 171 -11.13 14.41 7.13
C PRO A 171 -10.91 13.10 7.89
N LYS A 172 -10.93 13.19 9.23
CA LYS A 172 -10.72 12.06 10.15
C LYS A 172 -11.53 10.82 9.77
N ALA A 173 -12.81 10.99 9.45
CA ALA A 173 -13.71 9.88 9.08
C ALA A 173 -13.25 9.11 7.82
N LYS A 174 -12.56 9.77 6.88
CA LYS A 174 -11.99 9.12 5.68
C LYS A 174 -10.71 8.38 6.02
N LEU A 175 -9.85 8.97 6.85
CA LEU A 175 -8.61 8.34 7.33
C LEU A 175 -8.91 7.07 8.15
N GLN A 176 -9.89 7.10 9.05
CA GLN A 176 -10.28 5.94 9.87
C GLN A 176 -10.69 4.72 9.04
N LYS A 177 -11.30 4.94 7.87
CA LYS A 177 -11.74 3.86 6.98
C LYS A 177 -10.64 3.33 6.05
N ASN A 178 -9.54 4.07 5.88
CA ASN A 178 -8.45 3.70 4.98
C ASN A 178 -7.65 2.50 5.51
N TRP A 179 -7.22 1.61 4.61
CA TRP A 179 -6.41 0.45 4.99
C TRP A 179 -5.06 0.77 5.59
N GLN A 180 -4.45 1.92 5.28
CA GLN A 180 -3.22 2.36 5.94
C GLN A 180 -3.46 2.44 7.46
N THR A 181 -4.42 3.27 7.88
CA THR A 181 -4.80 3.41 9.29
C THR A 181 -5.16 2.08 9.94
N ARG A 182 -6.06 1.33 9.30
CA ARG A 182 -6.60 0.09 9.88
C ARG A 182 -5.52 -0.97 10.04
N LEU A 183 -4.72 -1.21 9.00
CA LEU A 183 -3.66 -2.21 9.02
C LEU A 183 -2.55 -1.83 10.01
N TYR A 184 -2.15 -0.55 10.04
CA TYR A 184 -1.06 -0.07 10.88
C TYR A 184 -1.41 -0.22 12.36
N LEU A 185 -2.59 0.28 12.77
CA LEU A 185 -3.08 0.15 14.14
C LEU A 185 -3.28 -1.32 14.55
N TYR A 186 -3.83 -2.14 13.66
CA TYR A 186 -4.01 -3.58 13.90
C TYR A 186 -2.68 -4.31 14.08
N LEU A 187 -1.68 -4.04 13.23
CA LEU A 187 -0.35 -4.65 13.34
C LEU A 187 0.34 -4.22 14.62
N LEU A 188 0.26 -2.95 15.00
CA LEU A 188 0.84 -2.49 16.26
C LEU A 188 0.19 -3.19 17.46
N ALA A 189 -1.13 -3.29 17.48
CA ALA A 189 -1.86 -4.01 18.54
C ALA A 189 -1.51 -5.50 18.61
N LYS A 190 -1.34 -6.18 17.46
CA LYS A 190 -1.00 -7.61 17.42
C LYS A 190 0.46 -7.92 17.76
N THR A 191 1.36 -6.94 17.62
CA THR A 191 2.81 -7.15 17.77
C THR A 191 3.39 -6.48 19.02
N THR A 192 2.53 -5.95 19.88
CA THR A 192 2.89 -5.35 21.17
C THR A 192 1.87 -5.77 22.24
N ASN A 193 2.11 -5.38 23.49
CA ASN A 193 1.22 -5.68 24.61
C ASN A 193 0.21 -4.56 24.90
N TYR A 194 0.14 -3.51 24.07
CA TYR A 194 -0.84 -2.44 24.26
C TYR A 194 -2.25 -2.93 23.95
N ALA A 195 -3.20 -2.54 24.79
CA ALA A 195 -4.60 -2.59 24.43
C ALA A 195 -4.88 -1.64 23.24
N PRO A 196 -5.88 -1.90 22.40
CA PRO A 196 -6.22 -1.01 21.29
C PRO A 196 -6.41 0.45 21.71
N GLU A 197 -7.03 0.71 22.86
CA GLU A 197 -7.26 2.06 23.40
C GLU A 197 -5.98 2.81 23.77
N GLN A 198 -4.86 2.10 23.91
CA GLN A 198 -3.54 2.67 24.19
C GLN A 198 -2.78 3.03 22.91
N ILE A 199 -3.33 2.73 21.73
CA ILE A 199 -2.67 2.94 20.45
C ILE A 199 -3.34 4.09 19.69
N SER A 200 -2.52 4.93 19.07
CA SER A 200 -3.00 5.97 18.16
C SER A 200 -2.14 6.07 16.90
N MET A 201 -2.72 6.66 15.85
CA MET A 201 -2.02 7.04 14.63
C MET A 201 -2.28 8.52 14.37
N THR A 202 -1.21 9.27 14.17
CA THR A 202 -1.26 10.71 13.90
C THR A 202 -0.74 10.96 12.50
N TYR A 203 -1.59 11.54 11.66
CA TYR A 203 -1.20 12.05 10.35
C TYR A 203 -0.77 13.49 10.49
N TRP A 204 0.41 13.85 10.02
CA TRP A 204 0.89 15.23 9.97
C TRP A 204 1.00 15.69 8.51
N PHE A 205 0.24 16.70 8.14
CA PHE A 205 0.13 17.22 6.77
C PHE A 205 1.04 18.42 6.60
N ALA A 206 2.17 18.22 5.91
CA ALA A 206 3.24 19.21 5.81
C ALA A 206 2.82 20.51 5.11
N ASN A 207 2.00 20.41 4.07
CA ASN A 207 1.48 21.58 3.34
C ASN A 207 0.60 22.50 4.18
N ALA A 208 -0.09 21.96 5.18
CA ALA A 208 -1.00 22.71 6.05
C ALA A 208 -0.44 22.93 7.45
N ALA A 209 0.67 22.26 7.81
CA ALA A 209 1.16 22.15 9.18
C ALA A 209 0.09 21.65 10.17
N GLU A 210 -0.82 20.78 9.70
CA GLU A 210 -1.98 20.30 10.47
C GLU A 210 -1.84 18.83 10.84
N SER A 211 -2.39 18.46 12.00
CA SER A 211 -2.40 17.08 12.48
C SER A 211 -3.80 16.51 12.60
N VAL A 212 -3.97 15.24 12.23
CA VAL A 212 -5.20 14.49 12.49
C VAL A 212 -4.87 13.23 13.29
N ILE A 213 -5.40 13.17 14.51
CA ILE A 213 -5.19 12.05 15.43
C ILE A 213 -6.34 11.04 15.32
N ILE A 214 -5.96 9.79 15.09
CA ILE A 214 -6.82 8.62 15.09
C ILE A 214 -6.55 7.82 16.37
N ASN A 215 -7.54 7.82 17.26
CA ASN A 215 -7.54 6.92 18.42
C ASN A 215 -8.08 5.56 17.97
N TYR A 216 -7.52 4.50 18.53
CA TYR A 216 -7.94 3.14 18.22
C TYR A 216 -8.83 2.57 19.33
N SER A 217 -9.70 1.64 18.95
CA SER A 217 -10.66 1.03 19.87
C SER A 217 -10.72 -0.48 19.66
N GLN A 218 -11.15 -1.20 20.69
CA GLN A 218 -11.37 -2.63 20.61
C GLN A 218 -12.39 -3.00 19.51
N ALA A 219 -13.38 -2.14 19.27
CA ALA A 219 -14.35 -2.32 18.20
C ALA A 219 -13.71 -2.23 16.81
N ASP A 220 -12.87 -1.21 16.58
CA ASP A 220 -12.14 -1.03 15.32
C ASP A 220 -11.16 -2.18 15.07
N TYR A 221 -10.53 -2.68 16.13
CA TYR A 221 -9.65 -3.85 16.09
C TYR A 221 -10.39 -5.11 15.64
N ILE A 222 -11.51 -5.45 16.29
CA ILE A 222 -12.32 -6.62 15.92
C ILE A 222 -12.86 -6.48 14.48
N GLN A 223 -13.30 -5.30 14.09
CA GLN A 223 -13.80 -5.05 12.74
C GLN A 223 -12.69 -5.22 11.69
N THR A 224 -11.49 -4.73 11.99
CA THR A 224 -10.33 -4.86 11.11
C THR A 224 -9.88 -6.31 10.98
N GLU A 225 -9.81 -7.06 12.08
CA GLU A 225 -9.49 -8.49 12.06
C GLU A 225 -10.46 -9.28 11.19
N ARG A 226 -11.78 -9.13 11.42
CA ARG A 226 -12.82 -9.81 10.63
C ARG A 226 -12.71 -9.49 9.15
N ARG A 227 -12.43 -8.22 8.81
CA ARG A 227 -12.31 -7.79 7.42
C ARG A 227 -11.04 -8.33 6.76
N LEU A 228 -9.91 -8.33 7.47
CA LEU A 228 -8.65 -8.90 7.01
C LEU A 228 -8.83 -10.39 6.70
N VAL A 229 -9.34 -11.17 7.65
CA VAL A 229 -9.58 -12.61 7.44
C VAL A 229 -10.46 -12.85 6.22
N LYS A 230 -11.57 -12.10 6.09
CA LYS A 230 -12.43 -12.19 4.91
C LYS A 230 -11.67 -11.94 3.60
N ILE A 231 -10.90 -10.85 3.53
CA ILE A 231 -10.13 -10.51 2.33
C ILE A 231 -9.08 -11.55 2.00
N LEU A 232 -8.31 -11.99 2.99
CA LEU A 232 -7.25 -12.98 2.78
C LEU A 232 -7.82 -14.33 2.31
N THR A 233 -8.96 -14.75 2.87
CA THR A 233 -9.69 -15.93 2.39
C THR A 233 -10.16 -15.74 0.95
N GLU A 234 -10.73 -14.58 0.62
CA GLU A 234 -11.13 -14.27 -0.76
C GLU A 234 -9.93 -14.29 -1.71
N ILE A 235 -8.78 -13.73 -1.34
CA ILE A 235 -7.55 -13.75 -2.16
C ILE A 235 -7.11 -15.18 -2.43
N ARG A 236 -7.05 -16.01 -1.38
CA ARG A 236 -6.64 -17.42 -1.48
C ARG A 236 -7.55 -18.25 -2.38
N GLU A 237 -8.86 -18.00 -2.31
CA GLU A 237 -9.88 -18.84 -2.98
C GLU A 237 -10.27 -18.33 -4.37
N THR A 238 -9.91 -17.08 -4.71
CA THR A 238 -10.28 -16.45 -5.98
C THR A 238 -9.61 -17.13 -7.16
N LYS A 239 -10.44 -17.52 -8.14
CA LYS A 239 -10.00 -18.02 -9.46
C LYS A 239 -10.23 -16.98 -10.56
N ASP A 240 -11.19 -16.08 -10.37
CA ASP A 240 -11.61 -15.10 -11.36
C ASP A 240 -11.49 -13.65 -10.85
N TYR A 241 -11.01 -12.77 -11.72
CA TYR A 241 -10.76 -11.36 -11.40
C TYR A 241 -11.62 -10.47 -12.32
N PRO A 242 -12.89 -10.20 -11.95
CA PRO A 242 -13.79 -9.43 -12.79
C PRO A 242 -13.32 -7.96 -12.94
N LYS A 243 -13.59 -7.38 -14.11
CA LYS A 243 -13.42 -5.94 -14.35
C LYS A 243 -14.43 -5.17 -13.48
N LEU A 244 -13.99 -4.09 -12.84
CA LEU A 244 -14.88 -3.17 -12.13
C LEU A 244 -15.89 -2.56 -13.12
N THR A 245 -17.16 -2.39 -12.76
CA THR A 245 -18.13 -1.65 -13.58
C THR A 245 -17.58 -0.26 -13.93
N ASP A 246 -17.83 0.22 -15.15
CA ASP A 246 -17.25 1.50 -15.59
C ASP A 246 -17.64 2.64 -14.63
N SER A 247 -16.63 3.29 -14.07
CA SER A 247 -16.74 4.22 -12.95
C SER A 247 -15.64 5.28 -13.03
N ASN A 248 -15.72 6.28 -12.15
CA ASN A 248 -14.69 7.32 -12.09
C ASN A 248 -13.29 6.74 -11.75
N ASP A 249 -13.22 5.63 -11.01
CA ASP A 249 -11.96 4.94 -10.70
C ASP A 249 -11.27 4.40 -11.96
N CYS A 250 -12.04 4.11 -13.01
CA CYS A 250 -11.52 3.55 -14.26
C CYS A 250 -10.94 4.63 -15.20
N LYS A 251 -11.25 5.91 -14.97
CA LYS A 251 -10.75 7.02 -15.79
C LYS A 251 -9.26 7.27 -15.60
N HIS A 252 -8.76 7.07 -14.38
CA HIS A 252 -7.37 7.30 -14.00
C HIS A 252 -6.61 5.98 -13.71
N CYS A 253 -7.21 4.83 -14.06
CA CYS A 253 -6.57 3.54 -13.91
C CYS A 253 -5.53 3.34 -15.01
N GLU A 254 -4.30 3.00 -14.63
CA GLU A 254 -3.21 2.73 -15.59
C GLU A 254 -3.54 1.59 -16.57
N PHE A 255 -4.40 0.65 -16.18
CA PHE A 255 -4.80 -0.49 -17.02
C PHE A 255 -6.08 -0.24 -17.82
N ARG A 256 -6.51 1.02 -17.99
CA ARG A 256 -7.74 1.38 -18.74
C ARG A 256 -7.75 0.76 -20.14
N ASP A 257 -6.66 0.88 -20.90
CA ASP A 257 -6.56 0.35 -22.26
C ASP A 257 -6.66 -1.18 -22.28
N ARG A 258 -6.00 -1.86 -21.33
CA ARG A 258 -6.11 -3.33 -21.15
C ARG A 258 -7.49 -3.79 -20.69
N CYS A 259 -8.30 -2.88 -20.15
CA CYS A 259 -9.68 -3.17 -19.81
C CYS A 259 -10.64 -2.92 -20.99
N ASP A 260 -10.12 -2.63 -22.19
CA ASP A 260 -10.88 -2.24 -23.39
C ASP A 260 -11.67 -0.95 -23.17
N ARG A 261 -11.11 -0.05 -22.36
CA ARG A 261 -11.69 1.26 -22.03
C ARG A 261 -10.84 2.41 -22.53
N GLY A 262 -9.67 2.12 -23.10
CA GLY A 262 -8.88 3.10 -23.81
C GLY A 262 -9.66 3.68 -24.97
N GLU A 263 -9.38 4.94 -25.30
CA GLU A 263 -9.69 5.37 -26.66
C GLU A 263 -8.83 4.51 -27.59
N LEU A 264 -9.47 3.81 -28.55
CA LEU A 264 -8.74 3.23 -29.68
C LEU A 264 -7.82 4.35 -30.18
N LEU A 265 -6.52 4.04 -30.35
CA LEU A 265 -5.60 4.87 -31.13
C LEU A 265 -6.12 4.95 -32.57
N GLY A 266 -7.16 5.75 -32.76
CA GLY A 266 -7.88 6.06 -33.97
C GLY A 266 -7.37 7.36 -34.55
N GLN A 267 -6.06 7.55 -34.54
CA GLN A 267 -5.37 8.08 -35.70
C GLN A 267 -4.41 6.98 -36.13
N VAL A 268 -4.93 6.10 -36.98
CA VAL A 268 -4.11 5.39 -37.95
C VAL A 268 -3.36 6.51 -38.69
N PHE A 269 -2.09 6.74 -38.35
CA PHE A 269 -1.19 7.20 -39.37
C PHE A 269 -1.28 6.11 -40.43
N SER A 270 -1.91 6.44 -41.56
CA SER A 270 -1.81 5.61 -42.75
C SER A 270 -0.35 5.65 -43.16
N SER A 271 0.48 4.80 -42.56
CA SER A 271 1.69 4.33 -43.22
C SER A 271 1.20 3.44 -44.35
N ASN A 272 0.83 4.12 -45.44
CA ASN A 272 0.59 3.47 -46.71
C ASN A 272 1.90 2.75 -47.04
N ILE A 273 1.82 1.45 -47.33
CA ILE A 273 3.00 0.62 -47.62
C ILE A 273 3.73 1.09 -48.88
N ASP A 274 3.13 2.01 -49.63
CA ASP A 274 3.66 2.66 -50.83
C ASP A 274 4.73 3.74 -50.57
N ASP A 275 4.98 4.14 -49.32
CA ASP A 275 5.96 5.20 -48.97
C ASP A 275 7.36 4.68 -48.60
N ILE A 276 7.67 3.40 -48.84
CA ILE A 276 9.03 2.89 -48.68
C ILE A 276 9.78 3.08 -50.01
N ALA A 277 10.66 4.07 -50.07
CA ALA A 277 11.60 4.19 -51.19
C ALA A 277 12.55 2.99 -51.20
N GLU A 278 12.49 2.18 -52.27
CA GLU A 278 13.47 1.14 -52.54
C GLU A 278 14.85 1.77 -52.71
N ILE A 279 15.82 1.29 -51.92
CA ILE A 279 17.22 1.62 -52.12
C ILE A 279 17.74 0.72 -53.24
N GLU A 280 17.90 1.28 -54.44
CA GLU A 280 18.74 0.67 -55.47
C GLU A 280 20.20 0.75 -55.02
N ILE A 281 20.83 -0.44 -55.02
CA ILE A 281 22.23 -0.83 -54.73
C ILE A 281 23.26 0.29 -54.58
#